data_AF-A0A6M1UDG1-F1
#
_entry.id   AF-A0A6M1UDG1-F1
#
_cell.length_a   1.000
_cell.length_b   1.000
_cell.length_c   1.000
_cell.angle_alpha   90.00
_cell.angle_beta   90.00
_cell.angle_gamma   90.00
#
_symmetry.space_group_name_H-M   'P 1'
#
loop_
_entity.id
_entity.type
_entity.pdbx_description
1 polymer ?
#
loop_
_entity_poly.entity_id
_entity_poly.type
_entity_poly.pdbx_seq_one_letter_code
_entity_poly.pdbx_strand_id
1 'polypeptide(L)'
;MKQHTRLAASLAVCAFLITNGCSSTQPPANQPAAEQSQPGKPAEPTPAPTGQAASSAGQSVSAGQAAPSAGQPASKGEQQPIKPAPSAQQPSTGGGEVKPAQKPTPANKNDYRNELVLYPSIVIGQTTMDDMIKAYGQPVKVETVPSRFREDIAKGVDSPAVEEVLATFKVNPLTGKKFNTPFPFYFTKDKKILVAAPIFFLRDGLFDKMKNNTITYQDVKNSYGEPVRESEKSIEFYDFDHKISLLVYKNERGELASLLTKYDLLYGSNTNGMKHHEAMVKLLKAIKGVKK
;
A
#
# COMPACT_ATOMS: atom_id res chain seq x y z
N MET A 1 31.38 11.40 44.05
CA MET A 1 30.29 12.26 44.58
C MET A 1 29.16 12.22 43.56
N LYS A 2 28.04 11.55 43.88
CA LYS A 2 26.73 12.17 44.22
C LYS A 2 26.17 12.95 43.01
N GLN A 3 25.04 12.64 42.36
CA GLN A 3 23.79 12.00 42.79
C GLN A 3 23.04 11.34 41.61
N HIS A 4 22.34 10.25 41.89
CA HIS A 4 21.12 9.83 41.17
C HIS A 4 19.99 10.84 41.42
N THR A 5 19.01 10.97 40.51
CA THR A 5 17.57 10.82 40.81
C THR A 5 16.76 10.85 39.50
N ARG A 6 15.94 9.80 39.34
CA ARG A 6 14.84 9.61 38.36
C ARG A 6 13.56 10.25 38.91
N LEU A 7 12.55 10.41 38.03
CA LEU A 7 11.07 10.31 38.22
C LEU A 7 10.40 11.47 37.45
N ALA A 8 9.66 11.25 36.37
CA ALA A 8 8.42 10.49 36.17
C ALA A 8 7.17 11.18 36.75
N ALA A 9 6.26 11.54 35.85
CA ALA A 9 4.80 11.40 35.96
C ALA A 9 4.25 11.48 34.51
N SER A 10 3.59 10.46 33.94
CA SER A 10 2.28 9.88 34.30
C SER A 10 1.14 10.88 34.07
N LEU A 11 -0.05 10.58 33.56
CA LEU A 11 -0.72 9.45 32.89
C LEU A 11 -2.20 9.92 32.79
N ALA A 12 -2.91 9.61 31.70
CA ALA A 12 -4.39 9.43 31.57
C ALA A 12 -4.76 9.67 30.10
N VAL A 13 -5.36 8.79 29.28
CA VAL A 13 -6.28 7.65 29.46
C VAL A 13 -7.54 8.01 30.24
N CYS A 14 -8.60 8.43 29.53
CA CYS A 14 -9.83 7.64 29.36
C CYS A 14 -10.93 8.44 28.63
N ALA A 15 -11.65 7.73 27.75
CA ALA A 15 -12.92 8.13 27.17
C ALA A 15 -14.01 8.30 28.23
N PHE A 16 -15.04 9.13 27.98
CA PHE A 16 -16.45 8.77 28.23
C PHE A 16 -17.41 9.80 27.59
N LEU A 17 -18.35 9.22 26.85
CA LEU A 17 -19.72 9.58 26.45
C LEU A 17 -20.34 10.97 26.70
N ILE A 18 -21.15 11.32 25.69
CA ILE A 18 -22.28 12.25 25.60
C ILE A 18 -23.17 12.23 26.85
N THR A 19 -23.54 13.41 27.37
CA THR A 19 -24.93 13.80 27.71
C THR A 19 -25.05 15.31 27.96
N ASN A 20 -26.04 15.93 27.29
CA ASN A 20 -26.92 17.04 27.67
C ASN A 20 -26.45 18.15 28.64
N GLY A 21 -26.73 19.40 28.24
CA GLY A 21 -27.30 20.38 29.16
C GLY A 21 -26.75 21.81 29.08
N CYS A 22 -27.49 22.66 28.37
CA CYS A 22 -27.72 24.09 28.61
C CYS A 22 -26.74 24.88 29.49
N SER A 23 -26.11 25.90 28.92
CA SER A 23 -26.45 27.29 29.28
C SER A 23 -25.87 28.30 28.29
N SER A 24 -26.73 29.26 28.00
CA SER A 24 -26.64 30.39 27.10
C SER A 24 -25.61 31.45 27.49
N THR A 25 -24.98 32.05 26.48
CA THR A 25 -24.79 33.51 26.44
C THR A 25 -24.97 34.00 25.00
N GLN A 26 -26.04 34.79 24.80
CA GLN A 26 -26.41 35.45 23.56
C GLN A 26 -25.43 36.60 23.20
N PRO A 27 -25.43 37.05 21.93
CA PRO A 27 -24.53 38.05 21.35
C PRO A 27 -25.11 39.47 21.46
N PRO A 28 -24.41 40.50 20.98
CA PRO A 28 -25.08 41.70 20.50
C PRO A 28 -25.23 41.68 18.97
N ALA A 29 -26.47 41.84 18.53
CA ALA A 29 -26.83 42.28 17.19
C ALA A 29 -26.84 43.81 17.13
N ASN A 30 -26.45 44.39 15.99
CA ASN A 30 -27.04 45.61 15.46
C ASN A 30 -26.89 45.63 13.92
N GLN A 31 -28.03 45.54 13.25
CA GLN A 31 -28.34 45.79 11.82
C GLN A 31 -28.75 47.28 11.65
N PRO A 32 -29.19 47.84 10.49
CA PRO A 32 -29.17 47.40 9.07
C PRO A 32 -28.84 48.56 8.05
N ALA A 33 -29.09 48.29 6.75
CA ALA A 33 -29.42 49.20 5.62
C ALA A 33 -28.24 49.59 4.69
N ALA A 34 -28.33 49.64 3.36
CA ALA A 34 -29.45 49.53 2.41
C ALA A 34 -28.96 49.11 1.00
N GLU A 35 -29.94 48.79 0.16
CA GLU A 35 -29.94 48.41 -1.26
C GLU A 35 -29.08 49.25 -2.22
N GLN A 36 -28.62 48.61 -3.31
CA GLN A 36 -28.77 49.19 -4.64
C GLN A 36 -28.88 48.11 -5.74
N SER A 37 -29.92 48.27 -6.54
CA SER A 37 -30.42 47.38 -7.59
C SER A 37 -29.68 47.51 -8.93
N GLN A 38 -29.81 46.47 -9.77
CA GLN A 38 -29.37 46.29 -11.17
C GLN A 38 -29.86 47.40 -12.15
N PRO A 39 -29.33 47.50 -13.40
CA PRO A 39 -29.70 46.67 -14.58
C PRO A 39 -28.50 46.38 -15.52
N GLY A 40 -28.48 45.50 -16.53
CA GLY A 40 -29.49 44.67 -17.16
C GLY A 40 -28.84 43.71 -18.19
N LYS A 41 -29.61 42.70 -18.59
CA LYS A 41 -29.33 41.70 -19.63
C LYS A 41 -29.80 42.22 -21.00
N PRO A 42 -29.24 41.74 -22.12
CA PRO A 42 -30.06 40.95 -23.08
C PRO A 42 -29.28 39.69 -23.54
N ALA A 43 -29.85 38.49 -23.40
CA ALA A 43 -30.69 37.79 -24.37
C ALA A 43 -29.85 37.01 -25.40
N GLU A 44 -29.98 35.69 -25.32
CA GLU A 44 -29.41 34.64 -26.16
C GLU A 44 -29.96 34.71 -27.60
N PRO A 45 -29.31 34.02 -28.54
CA PRO A 45 -30.12 33.08 -29.33
C PRO A 45 -29.47 31.70 -29.49
N THR A 46 -30.23 30.68 -29.11
CA THR A 46 -30.13 29.32 -29.66
C THR A 46 -30.70 29.31 -31.09
N PRO A 47 -30.12 28.54 -32.02
CA PRO A 47 -30.89 27.96 -33.12
C PRO A 47 -31.16 26.46 -32.90
N ALA A 48 -32.38 26.07 -33.25
CA ALA A 48 -32.95 24.73 -33.17
C ALA A 48 -32.66 23.87 -34.46
N PRO A 49 -33.11 22.61 -34.53
CA PRO A 49 -32.53 21.54 -35.36
C PRO A 49 -33.18 21.36 -36.74
N THR A 50 -32.48 20.68 -37.66
CA THR A 50 -32.96 20.06 -38.91
C THR A 50 -31.84 19.12 -39.40
N GLY A 51 -32.00 17.93 -39.95
CA GLY A 51 -33.13 17.14 -40.44
C GLY A 51 -32.58 16.17 -41.49
N GLN A 52 -32.74 14.86 -41.24
CA GLN A 52 -32.75 13.67 -42.12
C GLN A 52 -32.24 13.68 -43.59
N ALA A 53 -31.51 12.60 -43.93
CA ALA A 53 -31.84 11.57 -44.94
C ALA A 53 -30.87 10.37 -44.78
N ALA A 54 -31.30 9.13 -44.48
CA ALA A 54 -31.78 8.07 -45.40
C ALA A 54 -30.76 7.79 -46.54
N SER A 55 -30.37 6.57 -46.96
CA SER A 55 -30.84 5.17 -46.86
C SER A 55 -29.67 4.29 -47.35
N SER A 56 -29.42 3.06 -46.87
CA SER A 56 -29.89 1.78 -47.43
C SER A 56 -29.14 0.66 -46.66
N ALA A 57 -29.76 -0.36 -46.07
CA ALA A 57 -30.61 -1.45 -46.57
C ALA A 57 -29.82 -2.62 -47.22
N GLY A 58 -30.04 -3.82 -46.65
CA GLY A 58 -29.56 -5.14 -47.09
C GLY A 58 -29.15 -6.02 -45.90
N GLN A 59 -30.03 -6.66 -45.11
CA GLN A 59 -30.72 -7.96 -45.37
C GLN A 59 -29.75 -9.06 -45.87
N SER A 60 -29.74 -10.32 -45.42
CA SER A 60 -30.60 -11.13 -44.55
C SER A 60 -29.98 -12.55 -44.43
N VAL A 61 -30.36 -13.31 -43.37
CA VAL A 61 -30.41 -14.79 -43.19
C VAL A 61 -29.11 -15.62 -43.37
N SER A 62 -28.88 -16.80 -42.76
CA SER A 62 -29.73 -17.77 -42.06
C SER A 62 -28.91 -18.63 -41.09
N ALA A 63 -29.64 -19.36 -40.24
CA ALA A 63 -29.21 -20.29 -39.21
C ALA A 63 -28.54 -21.60 -39.70
N GLY A 64 -27.89 -22.31 -38.78
CA GLY A 64 -27.50 -23.71 -38.96
C GLY A 64 -26.78 -24.30 -37.75
N GLN A 65 -27.52 -25.05 -36.92
CA GLN A 65 -27.03 -25.88 -35.81
C GLN A 65 -26.09 -27.01 -36.29
N ALA A 66 -25.15 -27.44 -35.43
CA ALA A 66 -25.10 -28.81 -34.87
C ALA A 66 -23.78 -29.08 -34.11
N ALA A 67 -23.90 -29.63 -32.91
CA ALA A 67 -22.95 -30.55 -32.26
C ALA A 67 -23.71 -31.88 -32.04
N PRO A 68 -23.12 -32.99 -31.53
CA PRO A 68 -21.72 -33.35 -31.30
C PRO A 68 -21.35 -34.73 -31.90
N SER A 69 -20.10 -35.21 -31.75
CA SER A 69 -19.82 -36.65 -31.71
C SER A 69 -18.50 -36.99 -31.00
N ALA A 70 -18.58 -38.03 -30.18
CA ALA A 70 -17.52 -38.65 -29.41
C ALA A 70 -16.77 -39.72 -30.22
N GLY A 71 -15.53 -40.02 -29.81
CA GLY A 71 -14.81 -41.22 -30.25
C GLY A 71 -13.30 -41.20 -30.03
N GLN A 72 -12.84 -41.78 -28.91
CA GLN A 72 -11.49 -42.39 -28.75
C GLN A 72 -11.48 -43.78 -29.45
N PRO A 73 -10.33 -44.48 -29.71
CA PRO A 73 -9.15 -44.60 -28.81
C PRO A 73 -7.73 -44.73 -29.43
N ALA A 74 -6.75 -44.55 -28.52
CA ALA A 74 -5.41 -45.16 -28.38
C ALA A 74 -4.40 -45.23 -29.54
N SER A 75 -3.20 -44.66 -29.32
CA SER A 75 -1.93 -45.37 -29.55
C SER A 75 -0.76 -44.84 -28.70
N LYS A 76 0.24 -45.70 -28.50
CA LYS A 76 1.32 -45.72 -27.50
C LYS A 76 2.56 -44.88 -27.86
N GLY A 77 3.38 -44.58 -26.84
CA GLY A 77 4.80 -44.16 -26.91
C GLY A 77 4.97 -42.65 -26.68
N GLU A 78 5.82 -42.11 -25.83
CA GLU A 78 6.99 -42.58 -25.08
C GLU A 78 7.06 -41.83 -23.73
N GLN A 79 7.42 -42.53 -22.66
CA GLN A 79 7.69 -41.93 -21.35
C GLN A 79 9.13 -41.41 -21.32
N GLN A 80 9.30 -40.09 -21.13
CA GLN A 80 10.56 -39.54 -20.61
C GLN A 80 10.56 -39.62 -19.07
N PRO A 81 11.71 -39.85 -18.42
CA PRO A 81 11.76 -40.06 -16.97
C PRO A 81 11.42 -38.76 -16.22
N ILE A 82 10.36 -38.80 -15.42
CA ILE A 82 10.07 -37.72 -14.46
C ILE A 82 11.11 -37.83 -13.35
N LYS A 83 12.03 -36.85 -13.34
CA LYS A 83 12.97 -36.57 -12.26
C LYS A 83 12.20 -36.49 -10.92
N PRO A 84 12.67 -37.11 -9.81
CA PRO A 84 11.93 -37.06 -8.54
C PRO A 84 11.74 -35.61 -8.10
N ALA A 85 10.50 -35.25 -7.79
CA ALA A 85 10.19 -34.03 -7.06
C ALA A 85 10.93 -34.06 -5.70
N PRO A 86 11.50 -32.94 -5.23
CA PRO A 86 12.14 -32.91 -3.93
C PRO A 86 11.10 -33.23 -2.84
N SER A 87 11.36 -34.30 -2.10
CA SER A 87 10.54 -34.82 -1.03
C SER A 87 10.12 -33.71 -0.06
N ALA A 88 8.81 -33.64 0.22
CA ALA A 88 8.29 -32.85 1.31
C ALA A 88 8.97 -33.28 2.62
N GLN A 89 9.84 -32.42 3.16
CA GLN A 89 10.40 -32.61 4.48
C GLN A 89 9.27 -32.45 5.51
N GLN A 90 8.91 -33.59 6.10
CA GLN A 90 8.13 -33.71 7.32
C GLN A 90 8.79 -32.85 8.43
N PRO A 91 8.07 -31.93 9.09
CA PRO A 91 8.69 -31.09 10.11
C PRO A 91 9.00 -31.94 11.34
N SER A 92 10.30 -32.14 11.58
CA SER A 92 10.82 -32.62 12.86
C SER A 92 10.46 -31.60 13.95
N THR A 93 9.84 -32.08 15.03
CA THR A 93 9.66 -31.35 16.28
C THR A 93 11.03 -31.13 16.94
N GLY A 94 11.69 -30.05 16.57
CA GLY A 94 12.89 -29.53 17.23
C GLY A 94 12.84 -28.02 17.13
N GLY A 95 13.04 -27.33 18.26
CA GLY A 95 13.07 -25.87 18.37
C GLY A 95 14.29 -25.25 17.66
N GLY A 96 14.45 -25.53 16.38
CA GLY A 96 15.42 -24.88 15.50
C GLY A 96 14.87 -23.52 15.11
N GLU A 97 15.71 -22.50 15.27
CA GLU A 97 15.40 -21.16 14.83
C GLU A 97 15.19 -21.15 13.31
N VAL A 98 13.96 -20.89 12.87
CA VAL A 98 13.61 -20.91 11.43
C VAL A 98 14.27 -19.70 10.77
N LYS A 99 15.39 -19.92 10.06
CA LYS A 99 16.00 -18.89 9.23
C LYS A 99 15.15 -18.68 7.98
N PRO A 100 14.80 -17.43 7.63
CA PRO A 100 14.11 -17.18 6.37
C PRO A 100 14.97 -17.55 5.16
N ALA A 101 14.30 -17.92 4.07
CA ALA A 101 14.93 -17.97 2.77
C ALA A 101 15.42 -16.55 2.42
N GLN A 102 16.72 -16.41 2.14
CA GLN A 102 17.29 -15.15 1.69
C GLN A 102 16.73 -14.80 0.30
N LYS A 103 16.48 -13.50 0.08
CA LYS A 103 16.09 -13.00 -1.24
C LYS A 103 17.33 -12.74 -2.06
N PRO A 104 17.35 -13.10 -3.35
CA PRO A 104 18.47 -12.75 -4.21
C PRO A 104 18.54 -11.23 -4.34
N THR A 105 19.75 -10.69 -4.18
CA THR A 105 20.01 -9.27 -4.43
C THR A 105 19.88 -9.01 -5.92
N PRO A 106 18.96 -8.14 -6.37
CA PRO A 106 18.79 -7.88 -7.79
C PRO A 106 20.01 -7.15 -8.36
N ALA A 107 20.29 -7.37 -9.65
CA ALA A 107 21.37 -6.66 -10.35
C ALA A 107 21.19 -5.13 -10.31
N ASN A 108 19.93 -4.67 -10.34
CA ASN A 108 19.56 -3.29 -10.06
C ASN A 108 19.06 -3.17 -8.62
N LYS A 109 19.80 -2.46 -7.76
CA LYS A 109 19.42 -2.29 -6.35
C LYS A 109 18.03 -1.68 -6.14
N ASN A 110 17.51 -0.95 -7.13
CA ASN A 110 16.19 -0.32 -7.09
C ASN A 110 15.04 -1.22 -7.57
N ASP A 111 15.27 -2.47 -7.99
CA ASP A 111 14.17 -3.41 -8.30
C ASP A 111 13.65 -4.01 -6.99
N TYR A 112 12.41 -3.69 -6.59
CA TYR A 112 11.82 -4.15 -5.31
C TYR A 112 10.77 -5.26 -5.46
N ARG A 113 10.67 -5.90 -6.63
CA ARG A 113 9.61 -6.90 -6.88
C ARG A 113 9.74 -8.13 -6.00
N ASN A 114 10.97 -8.57 -5.70
CA ASN A 114 11.20 -9.72 -4.82
C ASN A 114 10.71 -9.45 -3.39
N GLU A 115 10.68 -8.19 -2.97
CA GLU A 115 10.28 -7.75 -1.64
C GLU A 115 8.76 -7.87 -1.44
N LEU A 116 7.97 -7.81 -2.53
CA LEU A 116 6.51 -7.94 -2.48
C LEU A 116 6.04 -9.30 -1.97
N VAL A 117 6.84 -10.35 -2.16
CA VAL A 117 6.55 -11.71 -1.69
C VAL A 117 7.09 -11.86 -0.26
N LEU A 118 6.24 -11.68 0.76
CA LEU A 118 6.67 -11.83 2.16
C LEU A 118 6.83 -13.31 2.50
N TYR A 119 5.84 -14.08 2.06
CA TYR A 119 5.76 -15.53 2.11
C TYR A 119 4.92 -15.98 0.91
N PRO A 120 5.04 -17.20 0.37
CA PRO A 120 4.30 -17.59 -0.84
C PRO A 120 2.78 -17.38 -0.79
N SER A 121 2.16 -17.40 0.40
CA SER A 121 0.73 -17.09 0.58
C SER A 121 0.42 -15.63 0.94
N ILE A 122 1.43 -14.77 1.13
CA ILE A 122 1.28 -13.35 1.49
C ILE A 122 2.11 -12.51 0.52
N VAL A 123 1.44 -12.01 -0.52
CA VAL A 123 2.05 -11.25 -1.61
C VAL A 123 1.36 -9.89 -1.72
N ILE A 124 2.14 -8.82 -1.52
CA ILE A 124 1.67 -7.45 -1.69
C ILE A 124 1.23 -7.24 -3.14
N GLY A 125 -0.01 -6.76 -3.30
CA GLY A 125 -0.69 -6.54 -4.56
C GLY A 125 -1.43 -7.74 -5.13
N GLN A 126 -1.49 -8.86 -4.41
CA GLN A 126 -2.27 -10.04 -4.82
C GLN A 126 -3.16 -10.55 -3.69
N THR A 127 -2.62 -10.67 -2.47
CA THR A 127 -3.36 -11.19 -1.31
C THR A 127 -4.47 -10.22 -0.92
N THR A 128 -5.67 -10.74 -0.69
CA THR A 128 -6.81 -9.95 -0.18
C THR A 128 -6.93 -10.04 1.34
N MET A 129 -7.70 -9.13 1.94
CA MET A 129 -8.05 -9.22 3.36
C MET A 129 -8.82 -10.51 3.67
N ASP A 130 -9.69 -10.97 2.77
CA ASP A 130 -10.44 -12.21 2.94
C ASP A 130 -9.52 -13.45 2.94
N ASP A 131 -8.49 -13.46 2.07
CA ASP A 131 -7.48 -14.53 2.09
C ASP A 131 -6.75 -14.59 3.44
N MET A 132 -6.39 -13.42 3.97
CA MET A 132 -5.74 -13.31 5.28
C MET A 132 -6.67 -13.80 6.41
N ILE A 133 -7.95 -13.42 6.38
CA ILE A 133 -8.94 -13.87 7.35
C ILE A 133 -9.14 -15.39 7.28
N LYS A 134 -9.24 -15.95 6.08
CA LYS A 134 -9.38 -17.39 5.86
C LYS A 134 -8.17 -18.17 6.39
N ALA A 135 -6.96 -17.68 6.18
CA ALA A 135 -5.74 -18.37 6.60
C ALA A 135 -5.41 -18.16 8.09
N TYR A 136 -5.64 -16.97 8.62
CA TYR A 136 -5.09 -16.54 9.91
C TYR A 136 -6.15 -16.20 10.96
N GLY A 137 -7.42 -16.10 10.59
CA GLY A 137 -8.52 -15.67 11.44
C GLY A 137 -8.74 -14.15 11.40
N GLN A 138 -9.70 -13.68 12.20
CA GLN A 138 -10.05 -12.26 12.25
C GLN A 138 -8.85 -11.39 12.69
N PRO A 139 -8.67 -10.20 12.09
CA PRO A 139 -7.67 -9.24 12.55
C PRO A 139 -8.00 -8.76 13.96
N VAL A 140 -6.96 -8.43 14.74
CA VAL A 140 -7.12 -7.89 16.11
C VAL A 140 -7.59 -6.44 16.11
N LYS A 141 -7.40 -5.72 15.00
CA LYS A 141 -7.80 -4.33 14.80
C LYS A 141 -8.07 -4.10 13.32
N VAL A 142 -9.11 -3.35 13.00
CA VAL A 142 -9.38 -2.83 11.64
C VAL A 142 -9.77 -1.37 11.74
N GLU A 143 -9.14 -0.51 10.95
CA GLU A 143 -9.49 0.91 10.84
C GLU A 143 -9.14 1.46 9.46
N THR A 144 -9.84 2.52 9.04
CA THR A 144 -9.46 3.29 7.84
C THR A 144 -8.55 4.43 8.28
N VAL A 145 -7.40 4.57 7.62
CA VAL A 145 -6.35 5.53 7.98
C VAL A 145 -5.88 6.29 6.74
N PRO A 146 -5.40 7.54 6.90
CA PRO A 146 -4.74 8.25 5.81
C PRO A 146 -3.39 7.60 5.51
N SER A 147 -3.12 7.31 4.24
CA SER A 147 -1.81 6.86 3.80
C SER A 147 -0.83 8.04 3.68
N ARG A 148 0.45 7.71 3.45
CA ARG A 148 1.49 8.71 3.12
C ARG A 148 1.40 9.24 1.69
N PHE A 149 0.54 8.66 0.86
CA PHE A 149 0.31 9.06 -0.52
C PHE A 149 -0.84 10.05 -0.58
N ARG A 150 -0.78 10.98 -1.53
CA ARG A 150 -1.74 12.10 -1.62
C ARG A 150 -2.29 12.20 -3.03
N GLU A 151 -3.58 12.47 -3.11
CA GLU A 151 -4.27 12.75 -4.36
C GLU A 151 -4.03 14.20 -4.77
N ASP A 152 -4.09 14.50 -6.07
CA ASP A 152 -4.16 15.88 -6.57
C ASP A 152 -3.09 16.84 -6.01
N ILE A 153 -1.81 16.48 -6.15
CA ILE A 153 -0.69 17.28 -5.63
C ILE A 153 -0.60 18.69 -6.26
N ALA A 154 -1.41 18.99 -7.29
CA ALA A 154 -1.57 20.36 -7.78
C ALA A 154 -2.02 21.34 -6.67
N LYS A 155 -2.64 20.85 -5.59
CA LYS A 155 -3.02 21.62 -4.40
C LYS A 155 -1.95 21.68 -3.30
N GLY A 156 -0.75 21.13 -3.55
CA GLY A 156 0.36 21.20 -2.60
C GLY A 156 0.09 20.45 -1.28
N VAL A 157 0.38 21.07 -0.14
CA VAL A 157 0.27 20.46 1.21
C VAL A 157 -1.18 20.15 1.63
N ASP A 158 -2.16 20.78 1.01
CA ASP A 158 -3.59 20.62 1.30
C ASP A 158 -4.23 19.44 0.55
N SER A 159 -3.43 18.75 -0.27
CA SER A 159 -3.82 17.56 -1.00
C SER A 159 -4.27 16.45 -0.05
N PRO A 160 -5.49 15.90 -0.19
CA PRO A 160 -5.98 14.86 0.71
C PRO A 160 -5.10 13.61 0.60
N ALA A 161 -4.90 12.94 1.74
CA ALA A 161 -4.24 11.64 1.76
C ALA A 161 -5.15 10.59 1.13
N VAL A 162 -4.58 9.70 0.32
CA VAL A 162 -5.29 8.49 -0.12
C VAL A 162 -5.57 7.64 1.12
N GLU A 163 -6.80 7.18 1.28
CA GLU A 163 -7.16 6.33 2.41
C GLU A 163 -6.81 4.85 2.16
N GLU A 164 -6.41 4.18 3.22
CA GLU A 164 -6.15 2.74 3.24
C GLU A 164 -6.74 2.10 4.49
N VAL A 165 -6.90 0.79 4.48
CA VAL A 165 -7.46 0.03 5.60
C VAL A 165 -6.30 -0.65 6.31
N LEU A 166 -6.01 -0.22 7.53
CA LEU A 166 -5.12 -0.94 8.42
C LEU A 166 -5.90 -2.11 9.03
N ALA A 167 -5.37 -3.32 8.85
CA ALA A 167 -5.80 -4.49 9.59
C ALA A 167 -4.60 -5.19 10.23
N THR A 168 -4.70 -5.46 11.52
CA THR A 168 -3.60 -6.01 12.29
C THR A 168 -3.79 -7.52 12.47
N PHE A 169 -2.84 -8.33 11.99
CA PHE A 169 -2.93 -9.79 12.04
C PHE A 169 -1.84 -10.40 12.91
N LYS A 170 -2.18 -11.53 13.56
CA LYS A 170 -1.28 -12.37 14.35
C LYS A 170 -0.57 -13.40 13.45
N VAL A 171 0.20 -12.91 12.50
CA VAL A 171 0.95 -13.72 11.53
C VAL A 171 2.37 -13.20 11.44
N ASN A 172 3.34 -14.12 11.38
CA ASN A 172 4.72 -13.76 11.11
C ASN A 172 4.89 -13.61 9.59
N PRO A 173 5.13 -12.39 9.07
CA PRO A 173 5.18 -12.16 7.63
C PRO A 173 6.35 -12.89 6.95
N LEU A 174 7.35 -13.34 7.71
CA LEU A 174 8.50 -14.07 7.21
C LEU A 174 8.22 -15.55 6.95
N THR A 175 7.40 -16.16 7.81
CA THR A 175 7.18 -17.61 7.83
C THR A 175 5.77 -17.99 7.41
N GLY A 176 4.86 -17.02 7.30
CA GLY A 176 3.44 -17.25 7.06
C GLY A 176 2.74 -18.00 8.19
N LYS A 177 3.40 -18.23 9.34
CA LYS A 177 2.82 -18.95 10.48
C LYS A 177 2.10 -17.99 11.41
N LYS A 178 1.06 -18.49 12.09
CA LYS A 178 0.42 -17.77 13.21
C LYS A 178 1.47 -17.39 14.25
N PHE A 179 1.35 -16.19 14.78
CA PHE A 179 2.35 -15.59 15.66
C PHE A 179 1.68 -14.77 16.76
N ASN A 180 2.29 -14.69 17.94
CA ASN A 180 1.67 -14.01 19.07
C ASN A 180 1.77 -12.48 18.95
N THR A 181 2.79 -11.98 18.26
CA THR A 181 2.97 -10.54 18.03
C THR A 181 2.14 -10.09 16.83
N PRO A 182 1.27 -9.08 17.00
CA PRO A 182 0.51 -8.50 15.91
C PRO A 182 1.40 -7.71 14.95
N PHE A 183 1.15 -7.84 13.64
CA PHE A 183 1.75 -7.01 12.61
C PHE A 183 0.67 -6.22 11.85
N PRO A 184 0.91 -4.93 11.53
CA PRO A 184 0.00 -4.15 10.73
C PRO A 184 0.10 -4.57 9.26
N PHE A 185 -1.03 -4.73 8.58
CA PHE A 185 -1.12 -4.92 7.13
C PHE A 185 -2.09 -3.88 6.59
N TYR A 186 -1.76 -3.26 5.46
CA TYR A 186 -2.54 -2.18 4.87
C TYR A 186 -3.15 -2.67 3.57
N PHE A 187 -4.44 -2.39 3.39
CA PHE A 187 -5.22 -2.82 2.24
C PHE A 187 -5.82 -1.62 1.55
N THR A 188 -5.98 -1.70 0.23
CA THR A 188 -6.77 -0.71 -0.53
C THR A 188 -8.17 -0.57 0.08
N LYS A 189 -8.72 0.65 0.09
CA LYS A 189 -10.02 0.92 0.74
C LYS A 189 -11.15 0.12 0.11
N ASP A 190 -11.20 0.05 -1.21
CA ASP A 190 -12.35 -0.53 -1.92
C ASP A 190 -12.24 -2.03 -2.08
N LYS A 191 -11.16 -2.50 -2.73
CA LYS A 191 -10.98 -3.91 -3.08
C LYS A 191 -10.36 -4.74 -1.97
N LYS A 192 -9.92 -4.11 -0.87
CA LYS A 192 -9.22 -4.75 0.25
C LYS A 192 -8.06 -5.66 -0.21
N ILE A 193 -7.34 -5.22 -1.24
CA ILE A 193 -6.10 -5.87 -1.71
C ILE A 193 -4.94 -5.35 -0.87
N LEU A 194 -4.06 -6.25 -0.40
CA LEU A 194 -2.88 -5.91 0.39
C LEU A 194 -1.98 -4.97 -0.40
N VAL A 195 -1.83 -3.73 0.08
CA VAL A 195 -1.11 -2.67 -0.61
C VAL A 195 0.20 -2.30 0.07
N ALA A 196 0.27 -2.44 1.41
CA ALA A 196 1.50 -2.29 2.14
C ALA A 196 1.61 -3.28 3.30
N ALA A 197 2.84 -3.67 3.62
CA ALA A 197 3.13 -4.49 4.78
C ALA A 197 4.55 -4.24 5.31
N PRO A 198 4.79 -4.49 6.60
CA PRO A 198 6.12 -4.57 7.15
C PRO A 198 6.92 -5.66 6.45
N ILE A 199 8.16 -5.34 6.10
CA ILE A 199 9.08 -6.32 5.54
C ILE A 199 10.26 -6.54 6.48
N PHE A 200 10.83 -7.74 6.36
CA PHE A 200 12.14 -8.03 6.92
C PHE A 200 13.18 -7.85 5.81
N PHE A 201 14.32 -7.25 6.14
CA PHE A 201 15.38 -7.04 5.16
C PHE A 201 16.15 -8.33 4.90
N LEU A 202 15.82 -9.04 3.83
CA LEU A 202 16.42 -10.35 3.52
C LEU A 202 17.60 -10.30 2.55
N ARG A 203 17.95 -9.10 2.04
CA ARG A 203 19.12 -8.86 1.19
C ARG A 203 20.39 -8.75 2.02
N ASP A 204 21.52 -9.12 1.42
CA ASP A 204 22.89 -8.73 1.84
C ASP A 204 23.18 -8.93 3.35
N GLY A 205 22.61 -9.96 3.96
CA GLY A 205 22.77 -10.25 5.39
C GLY A 205 22.13 -9.24 6.35
N LEU A 206 21.31 -8.31 5.85
CA LEU A 206 20.64 -7.31 6.68
C LEU A 206 19.72 -7.92 7.73
N PHE A 207 19.17 -9.10 7.47
CA PHE A 207 18.31 -9.81 8.40
C PHE A 207 19.04 -10.10 9.72
N ASP A 208 20.29 -10.56 9.62
CA ASP A 208 21.10 -10.93 10.78
C ASP A 208 21.48 -9.66 11.58
N LYS A 209 21.77 -8.54 10.90
CA LYS A 209 22.00 -7.23 11.56
C LYS A 209 20.74 -6.72 12.27
N MET A 210 19.58 -6.84 11.64
CA MET A 210 18.31 -6.42 12.21
C MET A 210 17.93 -7.28 13.43
N LYS A 211 18.10 -8.60 13.36
CA LYS A 211 17.89 -9.51 14.49
C LYS A 211 18.77 -9.16 15.70
N ASN A 212 20.01 -8.77 15.44
CA ASN A 212 20.98 -8.38 16.48
C ASN A 212 20.89 -6.89 16.88
N ASN A 213 19.90 -6.15 16.35
CA ASN A 213 19.73 -4.71 16.55
C ASN A 213 20.98 -3.86 16.25
N THR A 214 21.79 -4.28 15.28
CA THR A 214 23.00 -3.57 14.82
C THR A 214 22.82 -2.92 13.45
N ILE A 215 21.67 -3.10 12.82
CA ILE A 215 21.37 -2.52 11.51
C ILE A 215 21.32 -0.98 11.56
N THR A 216 21.94 -0.34 10.57
CA THR A 216 21.96 1.11 10.40
C THR A 216 21.31 1.54 9.09
N TYR A 217 20.98 2.83 8.95
CA TYR A 217 20.56 3.37 7.66
C TYR A 217 21.61 3.19 6.57
N GLN A 218 22.91 3.27 6.90
CA GLN A 218 23.97 3.08 5.91
C GLN A 218 23.99 1.65 5.37
N ASP A 219 23.75 0.65 6.23
CA ASP A 219 23.63 -0.75 5.80
C ASP A 219 22.49 -0.93 4.79
N VAL A 220 21.35 -0.29 5.05
CA VAL A 220 20.20 -0.32 4.16
C VAL A 220 20.52 0.36 2.83
N LYS A 221 21.16 1.55 2.84
CA LYS A 221 21.59 2.24 1.60
C LYS A 221 22.56 1.39 0.78
N ASN A 222 23.50 0.71 1.43
CA ASN A 222 24.44 -0.16 0.75
C ASN A 222 23.74 -1.30 -0.01
N SER A 223 22.58 -1.76 0.48
CA SER A 223 21.83 -2.89 -0.07
C SER A 223 20.74 -2.47 -1.08
N TYR A 224 20.08 -1.33 -0.82
CA TYR A 224 18.92 -0.84 -1.59
C TYR A 224 19.22 0.36 -2.51
N GLY A 225 20.42 0.94 -2.43
CA GLY A 225 20.85 2.06 -3.26
C GLY A 225 20.71 3.42 -2.56
N GLU A 226 20.63 4.47 -3.37
CA GLU A 226 20.50 5.85 -2.88
C GLU A 226 19.03 6.19 -2.59
N PRO A 227 18.68 6.63 -1.37
CA PRO A 227 17.32 7.00 -1.04
C PRO A 227 16.89 8.23 -1.84
N VAL A 228 15.60 8.28 -2.13
CA VAL A 228 14.95 9.43 -2.78
C VAL A 228 14.64 10.52 -1.76
N ARG A 229 14.31 10.13 -0.52
CA ARG A 229 14.15 11.05 0.61
C ARG A 229 14.89 10.51 1.81
N GLU A 230 15.58 11.41 2.49
CA GLU A 230 16.29 11.13 3.72
C GLU A 230 16.04 12.24 4.74
N SER A 231 15.87 11.81 5.99
CA SER A 231 15.80 12.61 7.21
C SER A 231 16.45 11.84 8.35
N GLU A 232 16.61 12.46 9.52
CA GLU A 232 17.12 11.78 10.72
C GLU A 232 16.25 10.60 11.17
N LYS A 233 14.95 10.63 10.85
CA LYS A 233 13.95 9.67 11.34
C LYS A 233 13.57 8.61 10.32
N SER A 234 13.90 8.80 9.05
CA SER A 234 13.57 7.85 7.99
C SER A 234 14.37 8.06 6.72
N ILE A 235 14.53 6.97 5.97
CA ILE A 235 14.96 6.96 4.57
C ILE A 235 13.89 6.28 3.72
N GLU A 236 13.74 6.76 2.50
CA GLU A 236 12.70 6.32 1.60
C GLU A 236 13.24 6.10 0.19
N PHE A 237 12.94 4.94 -0.37
CA PHE A 237 13.35 4.52 -1.69
C PHE A 237 12.15 4.34 -2.60
N TYR A 238 12.36 4.52 -3.91
CA TYR A 238 11.34 4.32 -4.94
C TYR A 238 11.89 3.50 -6.09
N ASP A 239 11.14 2.45 -6.41
CA ASP A 239 11.16 1.75 -7.69
C ASP A 239 10.05 2.35 -8.54
N PHE A 240 10.38 3.36 -9.33
CA PHE A 240 9.40 4.04 -10.18
C PHE A 240 8.93 3.16 -11.34
N ASP A 241 9.71 2.17 -11.75
CA ASP A 241 9.35 1.32 -12.89
C ASP A 241 8.27 0.32 -12.48
N HIS A 242 8.37 -0.22 -11.26
CA HIS A 242 7.41 -1.20 -10.73
C HIS A 242 6.38 -0.62 -9.77
N LYS A 243 6.41 0.69 -9.53
CA LYS A 243 5.49 1.42 -8.65
C LYS A 243 5.53 0.95 -7.19
N ILE A 244 6.75 0.72 -6.69
CA ILE A 244 7.01 0.25 -5.34
C ILE A 244 7.79 1.30 -4.57
N SER A 245 7.46 1.47 -3.30
CA SER A 245 8.22 2.31 -2.38
C SER A 245 8.60 1.52 -1.14
N LEU A 246 9.80 1.76 -0.65
CA LEU A 246 10.30 1.21 0.59
C LEU A 246 10.58 2.36 1.56
N LEU A 247 9.82 2.40 2.65
CA LEU A 247 10.07 3.29 3.77
C LEU A 247 10.84 2.53 4.84
N VAL A 248 11.91 3.12 5.35
CA VAL A 248 12.67 2.61 6.50
C VAL A 248 12.73 3.71 7.54
N TYR A 249 12.34 3.41 8.78
CA TYR A 249 12.16 4.40 9.83
C TYR A 249 12.52 3.81 11.20
N LYS A 250 12.80 4.67 12.18
CA LYS A 250 12.93 4.24 13.57
C LYS A 250 11.55 4.15 14.22
N ASN A 251 11.22 2.99 14.79
CA ASN A 251 10.01 2.82 15.59
C ASN A 251 10.14 3.53 16.96
N GLU A 252 9.11 3.43 17.80
CA GLU A 252 9.10 4.05 19.14
C GLU A 252 10.20 3.53 20.07
N ARG A 253 10.76 2.35 19.79
CA ARG A 253 11.88 1.75 20.52
C ARG A 253 13.25 2.14 19.95
N GLY A 254 13.27 2.98 18.91
CA GLY A 254 14.48 3.38 18.20
C GLY A 254 15.04 2.33 17.25
N GLU A 255 14.34 1.20 17.07
CA GLU A 255 14.75 0.11 16.18
C GLU A 255 14.34 0.43 14.74
N LEU A 256 15.15 0.00 13.76
CA LEU A 256 14.76 0.15 12.36
C LEU A 256 13.62 -0.80 12.00
N ALA A 257 12.52 -0.22 11.55
CA ALA A 257 11.39 -0.89 10.94
C ALA A 257 11.27 -0.49 9.47
N SER A 258 10.50 -1.25 8.72
CA SER A 258 10.28 -0.96 7.31
C SER A 258 8.85 -1.23 6.88
N LEU A 259 8.44 -0.53 5.83
CA LEU A 259 7.14 -0.67 5.20
C LEU A 259 7.35 -0.64 3.69
N LEU A 260 6.95 -1.70 3.01
CA LEU A 260 6.94 -1.76 1.55
C LEU A 260 5.52 -1.50 1.06
N THR A 261 5.36 -0.58 0.12
CA THR A 261 4.07 -0.21 -0.45
C THR A 261 4.10 -0.31 -1.97
N LYS A 262 3.15 -1.03 -2.55
CA LYS A 262 2.88 -1.05 -3.99
C LYS A 262 1.88 0.07 -4.31
N TYR A 263 2.39 1.27 -4.53
CA TYR A 263 1.62 2.50 -4.41
C TYR A 263 0.68 2.78 -5.59
N ASP A 264 0.88 2.18 -6.75
CA ASP A 264 -0.07 2.23 -7.87
C ASP A 264 -1.47 1.75 -7.45
N LEU A 265 -1.54 0.77 -6.56
CA LEU A 265 -2.80 0.24 -6.06
C LEU A 265 -3.58 1.24 -5.20
N LEU A 266 -2.89 2.17 -4.53
CA LEU A 266 -3.54 3.24 -3.77
C LEU A 266 -4.24 4.23 -4.71
N TYR A 267 -3.63 4.52 -5.85
CA TYR A 267 -4.23 5.43 -6.83
C TYR A 267 -5.31 4.77 -7.70
N GLY A 268 -5.37 3.43 -7.76
CA GLY A 268 -6.41 2.72 -8.52
C GLY A 268 -6.44 3.16 -9.98
N SER A 269 -7.57 3.72 -10.42
CA SER A 269 -7.72 4.29 -11.78
C SER A 269 -7.22 5.73 -11.93
N ASN A 270 -6.83 6.40 -10.85
CA ASN A 270 -6.31 7.78 -10.86
C ASN A 270 -4.83 7.84 -11.28
N THR A 271 -4.55 7.47 -12.53
CA THR A 271 -3.19 7.45 -13.08
C THR A 271 -2.52 8.82 -13.10
N ASN A 272 -3.30 9.91 -13.18
CA ASN A 272 -2.77 11.27 -13.18
C ASN A 272 -2.29 11.69 -11.80
N GLY A 273 -3.04 11.38 -10.74
CA GLY A 273 -2.60 11.60 -9.36
C GLY A 273 -1.29 10.88 -9.05
N MET A 274 -1.16 9.63 -9.49
CA MET A 274 0.10 8.87 -9.35
C MET A 274 1.26 9.54 -10.11
N LYS A 275 1.07 9.94 -11.37
CA LYS A 275 2.11 10.62 -12.15
C LYS A 275 2.55 11.93 -11.51
N HIS A 276 1.61 12.72 -10.99
CA HIS A 276 1.93 13.95 -10.25
C HIS A 276 2.72 13.66 -8.98
N HIS A 277 2.37 12.59 -8.25
CA HIS A 277 3.16 12.11 -7.12
C HIS A 277 4.60 11.80 -7.49
N GLU A 278 4.80 10.99 -8.53
CA GLU A 278 6.15 10.65 -8.98
C GLU A 278 6.93 11.89 -9.42
N ALA A 279 6.30 12.81 -10.16
CA ALA A 279 6.94 14.04 -10.62
C ALA A 279 7.40 14.90 -9.43
N MET A 280 6.56 15.06 -8.40
CA MET A 280 6.90 15.83 -7.21
C MET A 280 8.01 15.16 -6.38
N VAL A 281 7.97 13.84 -6.23
CA VAL A 281 9.03 13.09 -5.55
C VAL A 281 10.36 13.24 -6.29
N LYS A 282 10.37 13.12 -7.63
CA LYS A 282 11.57 13.31 -8.47
C LYS A 282 12.10 14.74 -8.40
N LEU A 283 11.22 15.74 -8.44
CA LEU A 283 11.58 17.16 -8.31
C LEU A 283 12.25 17.45 -6.97
N LEU A 284 11.67 16.95 -5.87
CA LEU A 284 12.24 17.14 -4.53
C LEU A 284 13.63 16.48 -4.39
N LYS A 285 13.86 15.34 -5.05
CA LYS A 285 15.19 14.72 -5.13
C LYS A 285 16.19 15.60 -5.88
N ALA A 286 15.78 16.16 -7.02
CA ALA A 286 16.63 17.05 -7.83
C ALA A 286 17.02 18.32 -7.06
N ILE A 287 16.07 18.97 -6.39
CA ILE A 287 16.33 20.19 -5.60
C ILE A 287 17.30 19.92 -4.44
N LYS A 288 17.19 18.77 -3.76
CA LYS A 288 18.16 18.37 -2.73
C LYS A 288 19.57 18.14 -3.30
N GLY A 289 19.68 17.70 -4.56
CA GLY A 289 20.97 17.52 -5.25
C GLY A 289 21.68 18.82 -5.65
N VAL A 290 20.95 19.95 -5.73
CA VAL A 290 21.48 21.26 -6.14
C VAL A 290 22.05 22.06 -4.95
N LYS A 291 21.69 21.71 -3.70
CA LYS A 291 22.29 22.33 -2.49
C LYS A 291 23.63 21.67 -2.12
N LYS A 292 24.62 21.74 -3.02
CA LYS A 292 26.03 21.42 -2.73
C LYS A 292 26.89 22.66 -2.93
#